data_AF-A0A957AUS0-F1
#
_entry.id   AF-A0A957AUS0-F1
#
_cell.length_a   1.000
_cell.length_b   1.000
_cell.length_c   1.000
_cell.angle_alpha   90.00
_cell.angle_beta   90.00
_cell.angle_gamma   90.00
#
_symmetry.space_group_name_H-M   'P 1'
#
loop_
_entity.id
_entity.type
_entity.pdbx_description
1 polymer ?
#
loop_
_entity_poly.entity_id
_entity_poly.type
_entity_poly.pdbx_seq_one_letter_code
_entity_poly.pdbx_strand_id
1 'polypeptide(L)'
;MKIRLRRKKKAGLPPLILPAGDGTPIYKFSGEVIDSLRYMVTRIMRNGQLPTRLAMVSALRGEGVTYISQALAATVANDMKARVCVVDLNWWWPSPIKLAARDNPGLAAVIAKEAKLDEVIEPTGWSNLALVPAGNMPVEHRPVTARSQELREIIDDLSTRFDYLILDIPAIHSTSDSIPLASLGDACCLVIRQGITTVEDVRLALDEIDHLPIIGVVMNRVKLATPASIAKLIPA
;
A
#
# COMPACT_ATOMS: atom_id res chain seq x y z
N MET A 1 -9.28 -46.26 -21.24
CA MET A 1 -8.09 -45.43 -21.57
C MET A 1 -8.19 -44.10 -20.83
N LYS A 2 -7.51 -43.92 -19.69
CA LYS A 2 -7.56 -42.66 -18.91
C LYS A 2 -6.50 -41.70 -19.45
N ILE A 3 -6.92 -40.72 -20.25
CA ILE A 3 -6.03 -39.63 -20.68
C ILE A 3 -5.81 -38.71 -19.49
N ARG A 4 -4.65 -38.84 -18.84
CA ARG A 4 -4.20 -37.90 -17.80
C ARG A 4 -3.62 -36.67 -18.50
N LEU A 5 -4.45 -35.65 -18.70
CA LEU A 5 -3.95 -34.32 -19.06
C LEU A 5 -3.12 -33.79 -17.89
N ARG A 6 -1.79 -33.97 -17.95
CA ARG A 6 -0.86 -33.21 -17.11
C ARG A 6 -0.99 -31.75 -17.51
N ARG A 7 -1.83 -31.00 -16.81
CA ARG A 7 -1.82 -29.53 -16.87
C ARG A 7 -0.39 -29.13 -16.49
N LYS A 8 0.43 -28.69 -17.45
CA LYS A 8 1.67 -27.97 -17.12
C LYS A 8 1.23 -26.88 -16.14
N LYS A 9 1.71 -26.91 -14.89
CA LYS A 9 1.54 -25.79 -13.97
C LYS A 9 1.95 -24.57 -14.79
N LYS A 10 1.03 -23.66 -15.06
CA LYS A 10 1.37 -22.35 -15.64
C LYS A 10 2.47 -21.85 -14.71
N ALA A 11 3.70 -21.72 -15.21
CA ALA A 11 4.79 -21.22 -14.37
C ALA A 11 4.27 -19.91 -13.80
N GLY A 12 4.11 -19.84 -12.48
CA GLY A 12 3.58 -18.64 -11.84
C GLY A 12 4.44 -17.47 -12.29
N LEU A 13 3.82 -16.30 -12.48
CA LEU A 13 4.59 -15.10 -12.78
C LEU A 13 5.72 -14.97 -11.76
N PRO A 14 6.93 -14.58 -12.20
CA PRO A 14 8.05 -14.46 -11.28
C PRO A 14 7.67 -13.46 -10.18
N PRO A 15 8.06 -13.74 -8.92
CA PRO A 15 7.86 -12.81 -7.84
C PRO A 15 8.67 -11.54 -8.10
N LEU A 16 8.18 -10.43 -7.57
CA LEU A 16 8.92 -9.19 -7.53
C LEU A 16 9.58 -9.08 -6.16
N ILE A 17 10.90 -8.93 -6.15
CA ILE A 17 11.70 -8.83 -4.93
C ILE A 17 12.14 -7.39 -4.79
N LEU A 18 11.81 -6.79 -3.65
CA LEU A 18 12.27 -5.46 -3.29
C LEU A 18 13.57 -5.58 -2.47
N PRO A 19 14.72 -5.21 -3.04
CA PRO A 19 15.98 -5.16 -2.30
C PRO A 19 16.10 -3.90 -1.44
N ALA A 20 16.90 -3.96 -0.39
CA ALA A 20 17.42 -2.80 0.35
C ALA A 20 18.50 -2.09 -0.45
N GLY A 21 18.93 -0.92 0.00
CA GLY A 21 20.03 -0.19 -0.63
C GLY A 21 21.34 -1.00 -0.74
N ASP A 22 21.56 -1.97 0.16
CA ASP A 22 22.70 -2.89 0.13
C ASP A 22 22.47 -4.17 -0.72
N GLY A 23 21.31 -4.29 -1.38
CA GLY A 23 20.92 -5.44 -2.19
C GLY A 23 20.22 -6.57 -1.43
N THR A 24 20.15 -6.51 -0.10
CA THR A 24 19.48 -7.54 0.71
C THR A 24 17.98 -7.60 0.39
N PRO A 25 17.38 -8.76 0.10
CA PRO A 25 15.95 -8.84 -0.18
C PRO A 25 15.13 -8.50 1.07
N ILE A 26 14.41 -7.36 1.03
CA ILE A 26 13.55 -6.91 2.14
C ILE A 26 12.17 -7.53 2.05
N TYR A 27 11.61 -7.54 0.84
CA TYR A 27 10.25 -8.03 0.62
C TYR A 27 10.13 -8.82 -0.66
N LYS A 28 9.27 -9.84 -0.64
CA LYS A 28 8.93 -10.66 -1.79
C LYS A 28 7.43 -10.61 -2.04
N PHE A 29 7.05 -10.02 -3.15
CA PHE A 29 5.68 -9.99 -3.63
C PHE A 29 5.45 -11.18 -4.57
N SER A 30 4.39 -11.94 -4.35
CA SER A 30 4.09 -13.08 -5.24
C SER A 30 3.73 -12.58 -6.63
N GLY A 31 4.07 -13.34 -7.67
CA GLY A 31 3.72 -12.96 -9.04
C GLY A 31 2.21 -12.85 -9.27
N GLU A 32 1.40 -13.58 -8.50
CA GLU A 32 -0.07 -13.49 -8.54
C GLU A 32 -0.59 -12.13 -8.02
N VAL A 33 0.01 -11.62 -6.94
CA VAL A 33 -0.29 -10.28 -6.42
C VAL A 33 0.12 -9.23 -7.45
N ILE A 34 1.33 -9.34 -7.99
CA ILE A 34 1.85 -8.39 -9.00
C ILE A 34 0.97 -8.39 -10.26
N ASP A 35 0.54 -9.56 -10.74
CA ASP A 35 -0.38 -9.65 -11.89
C ASP A 35 -1.71 -8.93 -11.60
N SER A 36 -2.28 -9.17 -10.42
CA SER A 36 -3.53 -8.53 -9.99
C SER A 36 -3.39 -7.01 -9.91
N LEU A 37 -2.25 -6.51 -9.41
CA LEU A 37 -1.96 -5.08 -9.34
C LEU A 37 -1.71 -4.47 -10.72
N ARG A 38 -1.07 -5.21 -11.65
CA ARG A 38 -0.96 -4.79 -13.06
C ARG A 38 -2.32 -4.63 -13.72
N TYR A 39 -3.25 -5.56 -13.48
CA TYR A 39 -4.63 -5.42 -13.94
C TYR A 39 -5.32 -4.19 -13.33
N MET A 40 -5.12 -3.94 -12.03
CA MET A 40 -5.66 -2.75 -11.37
C MET A 40 -5.12 -1.47 -12.01
N VAL A 41 -3.79 -1.33 -12.16
CA VAL A 41 -3.16 -0.17 -12.80
C VAL A 41 -3.66 0.02 -14.23
N THR A 42 -3.74 -1.06 -15.03
CA THR A 42 -4.27 -1.03 -16.39
C THR A 42 -5.71 -0.51 -16.43
N ARG A 43 -6.57 -0.94 -15.50
CA ARG A 43 -7.97 -0.48 -15.42
C ARG A 43 -8.08 0.99 -15.06
N ILE A 44 -7.24 1.47 -14.13
CA ILE A 44 -7.19 2.89 -13.75
C ILE A 44 -6.76 3.72 -14.97
N MET A 45 -5.65 3.34 -15.63
CA MET A 45 -5.12 4.05 -16.80
C MET A 45 -6.04 4.01 -18.03
N ARG A 46 -6.93 3.02 -18.12
CA ARG A 46 -7.94 3.00 -19.19
C ARG A 46 -9.04 4.04 -18.97
N ASN A 47 -9.32 4.36 -17.72
CA ASN A 47 -10.39 5.28 -17.33
C ASN A 47 -9.88 6.71 -17.06
N GLY A 48 -8.58 6.97 -17.24
CA GLY A 48 -7.93 8.24 -16.92
C GLY A 48 -6.43 8.06 -16.74
N GLN A 49 -5.84 8.83 -15.85
CA GLN A 49 -4.43 8.66 -15.45
C GLN A 49 -4.36 8.05 -14.05
N LEU A 50 -3.26 7.36 -13.75
CA LEU A 50 -2.97 6.98 -12.37
C LEU A 50 -2.81 8.27 -11.55
N PRO A 51 -3.53 8.44 -10.43
CA PRO A 51 -3.40 9.63 -9.60
C PRO A 51 -1.96 9.81 -9.13
N THR A 52 -1.46 11.04 -9.11
CA THR A 52 -0.12 11.35 -8.61
C THR A 52 0.00 10.93 -7.15
N ARG A 53 -1.02 11.19 -6.33
CA ARG A 53 -1.09 10.76 -4.93
C ARG A 53 -2.25 9.78 -4.76
N LEU A 54 -1.95 8.52 -4.50
CA LEU A 54 -2.95 7.50 -4.24
C LEU A 54 -2.95 7.11 -2.76
N ALA A 55 -4.04 7.43 -2.07
CA ALA A 55 -4.27 6.99 -0.71
C ALA A 55 -4.76 5.54 -0.69
N MET A 56 -4.03 4.68 0.00
CA MET A 56 -4.39 3.29 0.25
C MET A 56 -4.93 3.21 1.66
N VAL A 57 -6.18 2.81 1.79
CA VAL A 57 -6.88 2.75 3.08
C VAL A 57 -7.61 1.42 3.22
N SER A 58 -7.94 1.00 4.43
CA SER A 58 -8.71 -0.22 4.65
C SER A 58 -9.92 0.04 5.56
N ALA A 59 -10.92 -0.82 5.53
CA ALA A 59 -12.09 -0.68 6.40
C ALA A 59 -11.73 -1.04 7.85
N LEU A 60 -11.05 -2.17 8.02
CA LEU A 60 -10.64 -2.76 9.29
C LEU A 60 -9.11 -2.86 9.37
N ARG A 61 -8.59 -2.89 10.60
CA ARG A 61 -7.17 -3.15 10.83
C ARG A 61 -6.79 -4.57 10.40
N GLY A 62 -5.60 -4.73 9.80
CA GLY A 62 -5.05 -6.05 9.46
C GLY A 62 -5.52 -6.63 8.13
N GLU A 63 -6.10 -5.80 7.26
CA GLU A 63 -6.52 -6.18 5.91
C GLU A 63 -5.36 -6.21 4.90
N GLY A 64 -4.18 -5.74 5.32
CA GLY A 64 -2.94 -5.79 4.54
C GLY A 64 -2.73 -4.59 3.63
N VAL A 65 -3.27 -3.41 3.99
CA VAL A 65 -3.09 -2.15 3.27
C VAL A 65 -1.61 -1.85 3.00
N THR A 66 -0.76 -1.83 4.03
CA THR A 66 0.70 -1.62 3.90
C THR A 66 1.35 -2.56 2.88
N TYR A 67 1.01 -3.85 2.91
CA TYR A 67 1.54 -4.83 1.97
C TYR A 67 1.13 -4.52 0.52
N ILE A 68 -0.15 -4.18 0.32
CA ILE A 68 -0.67 -3.82 -1.00
C ILE A 68 -0.11 -2.49 -1.49
N SER A 69 0.04 -1.48 -0.61
CA SER A 69 0.66 -0.19 -0.88
C SER A 69 2.07 -0.37 -1.43
N GLN A 70 2.90 -1.18 -0.76
CA GLN A 70 4.26 -1.46 -1.18
C GLN A 70 4.34 -2.31 -2.44
N ALA A 71 3.48 -3.33 -2.56
CA ALA A 71 3.41 -4.16 -3.76
C ALA A 71 3.00 -3.34 -4.99
N LEU A 72 2.08 -2.39 -4.81
CA LEU A 72 1.63 -1.47 -5.85
C LEU A 72 2.76 -0.52 -6.25
N ALA A 73 3.42 0.10 -5.28
CA ALA A 73 4.55 0.98 -5.55
C ALA A 73 5.66 0.26 -6.32
N ALA A 74 5.99 -0.97 -5.92
CA ALA A 74 6.96 -1.79 -6.60
C ALA A 74 6.50 -2.22 -8.01
N THR A 75 5.22 -2.50 -8.20
CA THR A 75 4.65 -2.78 -9.53
C THR A 75 4.80 -1.57 -10.46
N VAL A 76 4.38 -0.38 -9.99
CA VAL A 76 4.45 0.87 -10.76
C VAL A 76 5.91 1.23 -11.07
N ALA A 77 6.79 1.22 -10.07
CA ALA A 77 8.21 1.52 -10.26
C ALA A 77 8.88 0.54 -11.25
N ASN A 78 8.59 -0.76 -11.15
CA ASN A 78 9.20 -1.75 -12.03
C ASN A 78 8.70 -1.65 -13.48
N ASP A 79 7.39 -1.54 -13.65
CA ASP A 79 6.76 -1.70 -14.97
C ASP A 79 6.72 -0.38 -15.74
N MET A 80 6.47 0.74 -15.07
CA MET A 80 6.37 2.07 -15.68
C MET A 80 7.69 2.84 -15.64
N LYS A 81 8.70 2.36 -14.90
CA LYS A 81 9.98 3.05 -14.68
C LYS A 81 9.83 4.44 -14.05
N ALA A 82 8.69 4.70 -13.42
CA ALA A 82 8.40 5.95 -12.73
C ALA A 82 9.12 6.03 -11.39
N ARG A 83 9.39 7.24 -10.91
CA ARG A 83 9.88 7.51 -9.56
C ARG A 83 8.70 7.42 -8.59
N VAL A 84 8.73 6.45 -7.69
CA VAL A 84 7.63 6.18 -6.76
C VAL A 84 8.11 6.30 -5.31
N CYS A 85 7.31 6.92 -4.46
CA CYS A 85 7.55 6.92 -3.02
C CYS A 85 6.35 6.33 -2.28
N VAL A 86 6.60 5.38 -1.38
CA VAL A 86 5.62 4.98 -0.37
C VAL A 86 5.78 5.91 0.82
N VAL A 87 4.70 6.51 1.30
CA VAL A 87 4.72 7.35 2.50
C VAL A 87 3.85 6.67 3.55
N ASP A 88 4.47 6.22 4.63
CA ASP A 88 3.75 5.61 5.75
C ASP A 88 3.18 6.72 6.64
N LEU A 89 1.86 6.91 6.57
CA LEU A 89 1.10 7.87 7.38
C LEU A 89 0.37 7.18 8.53
N ASN A 90 0.67 5.90 8.81
CA ASN A 90 0.04 5.13 9.84
C ASN A 90 0.85 5.12 11.14
N TRP A 91 0.84 6.26 11.86
CA TRP A 91 1.47 6.34 13.19
C TRP A 91 0.80 5.47 14.26
N TRP A 92 -0.43 5.01 14.02
CA TRP A 92 -1.14 4.11 14.94
C TRP A 92 -0.56 2.70 14.92
N TRP A 93 -0.22 2.20 13.74
CA TRP A 93 0.40 0.91 13.51
C TRP A 93 1.45 1.02 12.39
N PRO A 94 2.61 1.62 12.68
CA PRO A 94 3.65 1.86 11.68
C PRO A 94 4.10 0.57 11.01
N SER A 95 4.48 0.67 9.75
CA SER A 95 5.08 -0.44 9.03
C SER A 95 6.32 -0.95 9.79
N PRO A 96 6.45 -2.27 10.01
CA PRO A 96 7.63 -2.83 10.68
C PRO A 96 8.87 -2.82 9.76
N ILE A 97 8.74 -2.44 8.50
CA ILE A 97 9.82 -2.46 7.52
C ILE A 97 10.75 -1.27 7.77
N LYS A 98 12.00 -1.58 8.06
CA LYS A 98 13.12 -0.63 8.06
C LYS A 98 13.97 -0.95 6.84
N LEU A 99 14.18 -0.01 5.91
CA LEU A 99 15.06 -0.23 4.75
C LEU A 99 16.53 -0.03 5.12
N ALA A 100 16.79 0.81 6.13
CA ALA A 100 18.12 1.05 6.66
C ALA A 100 18.40 0.25 7.94
N ALA A 101 19.68 -0.08 8.17
CA ALA A 101 20.17 -0.69 9.41
C ALA A 101 20.17 0.26 10.63
N ARG A 102 19.82 1.53 10.43
CA ARG A 102 19.76 2.57 11.47
C ARG A 102 18.33 2.83 11.89
N ASP A 103 18.14 3.29 13.13
CA ASP A 103 16.86 3.88 13.56
C ASP A 103 16.64 5.20 12.82
N ASN A 104 15.98 5.12 11.66
CA ASN A 104 15.51 6.29 10.93
C ASN A 104 14.33 6.90 11.69
N PRO A 105 14.41 8.19 12.05
CA PRO A 105 13.39 8.82 12.87
C PRO A 105 12.07 9.07 12.12
N GLY A 106 12.06 8.94 10.78
CA GLY A 106 10.87 8.96 9.92
C GLY A 106 10.15 10.29 9.85
N LEU A 107 8.98 10.29 9.23
CA LEU A 107 8.17 11.49 8.99
C LEU A 107 7.84 12.26 10.28
N ALA A 108 7.66 11.55 11.40
CA ALA A 108 7.42 12.16 12.70
C ALA A 108 8.50 13.16 13.11
N ALA A 109 9.79 12.87 12.85
CA ALA A 109 10.87 13.78 13.18
C ALA A 109 10.97 14.98 12.23
N VAL A 110 10.55 14.83 10.98
CA VAL A 110 10.43 15.99 10.07
C VAL A 110 9.37 16.95 10.57
N ILE A 111 8.22 16.42 11.02
CA ILE A 111 7.12 17.21 11.58
C ILE A 111 7.55 17.88 12.90
N ALA A 112 8.33 17.19 13.72
CA ALA A 112 8.94 17.75 14.93
C ALA A 112 10.09 18.73 14.67
N LYS A 113 10.51 18.92 13.40
CA LYS A 113 11.66 19.73 12.97
C LYS A 113 13.00 19.25 13.54
N GLU A 114 13.08 17.96 13.85
CA GLU A 114 14.28 17.28 14.35
C GLU A 114 15.12 16.66 13.22
N ALA A 115 14.53 16.49 12.03
CA ALA A 115 15.20 15.99 10.83
C ALA A 115 14.70 16.74 9.58
N LYS A 116 15.52 16.75 8.53
CA LYS A 116 15.12 17.22 7.19
C LYS A 116 14.42 16.09 6.43
N LEU A 117 13.57 16.47 5.48
CA LEU A 117 12.88 15.50 4.62
C LEU A 117 13.87 14.59 3.86
N ASP A 118 14.98 15.13 3.37
CA ASP A 118 16.03 14.37 2.66
C ASP A 118 16.67 13.28 3.54
N GLU A 119 16.69 13.46 4.86
CA GLU A 119 17.31 12.54 5.80
C GLU A 119 16.42 11.33 6.11
N VAL A 120 15.11 11.45 5.88
CA VAL A 120 14.14 10.40 6.20
C VAL A 120 13.64 9.63 4.97
N ILE A 121 13.88 10.13 3.75
CA ILE A 121 13.61 9.40 2.51
C ILE A 121 14.60 8.25 2.39
N GLU A 122 14.11 7.03 2.59
CA GLU A 122 14.91 5.82 2.48
C GLU A 122 14.87 5.28 1.05
N PRO A 123 16.01 5.23 0.33
CA PRO A 123 16.07 4.54 -0.94
C PRO A 123 15.95 3.03 -0.73
N THR A 124 15.28 2.37 -1.66
CA THR A 124 15.38 0.92 -1.80
C THR A 124 16.60 0.57 -2.67
N GLY A 125 16.85 -0.72 -2.92
CA GLY A 125 17.85 -1.11 -3.92
C GLY A 125 17.42 -0.81 -5.36
N TRP A 126 16.23 -0.22 -5.57
CA TRP A 126 15.80 0.35 -6.83
C TRP A 126 15.91 1.87 -6.78
N SER A 127 16.65 2.44 -7.73
CA SER A 127 16.92 3.89 -7.78
C SER A 127 15.67 4.75 -7.96
N ASN A 128 14.55 4.17 -8.37
CA ASN A 128 13.29 4.85 -8.63
C ASN A 128 12.18 4.48 -7.62
N LEU A 129 12.52 3.83 -6.50
CA LEU A 129 11.57 3.51 -5.45
C LEU A 129 12.14 3.84 -4.07
N ALA A 130 11.42 4.68 -3.32
CA ALA A 130 11.77 5.09 -1.97
C ALA A 130 10.61 4.85 -0.98
N LEU A 131 10.94 4.84 0.31
CA LEU A 131 10.00 4.79 1.42
C LEU A 131 10.28 5.96 2.35
N VAL A 132 9.22 6.61 2.82
CA VAL A 132 9.27 7.49 3.98
C VAL A 132 8.57 6.77 5.13
N PRO A 133 9.30 6.27 6.14
CA PRO A 133 8.68 5.57 7.27
C PRO A 133 7.93 6.57 8.17
N ALA A 134 6.88 6.12 8.86
CA ALA A 134 6.06 6.99 9.70
C ALA A 134 6.88 7.64 10.84
N GLY A 135 7.84 6.89 11.40
CA GLY A 135 8.56 7.30 12.59
C GLY A 135 7.71 7.14 13.86
N ASN A 136 8.24 7.62 14.99
CA ASN A 136 7.57 7.52 16.28
C ASN A 136 6.84 8.83 16.63
N MET A 137 5.52 8.86 16.43
CA MET A 137 4.68 10.00 16.81
C MET A 137 3.98 9.72 18.16
N PRO A 138 4.15 10.59 19.18
CA PRO A 138 3.36 10.54 20.41
C PRO A 138 1.86 10.52 20.12
N VAL A 139 1.09 9.74 20.87
CA VAL A 139 -0.34 9.48 20.59
C VAL A 139 -1.15 10.78 20.60
N GLU A 140 -0.83 11.68 21.53
CA GLU A 140 -1.44 12.99 21.72
C GLU A 140 -1.24 13.94 20.53
N HIS A 141 -0.20 13.73 19.71
CA HIS A 141 0.08 14.58 18.55
C HIS A 141 -0.58 14.08 17.26
N ARG A 142 -0.87 12.78 17.13
CA ARG A 142 -1.37 12.16 15.88
C ARG A 142 -2.60 12.87 15.31
N PRO A 143 -3.64 13.22 16.10
CA PRO A 143 -4.83 13.84 15.54
C PRO A 143 -4.59 15.25 15.02
N VAL A 144 -3.76 16.03 15.70
CA VAL A 144 -3.41 17.38 15.26
C VAL A 144 -2.56 17.29 14.00
N THR A 145 -1.57 16.40 13.97
CA THR A 145 -0.71 16.17 12.81
C THR A 145 -1.49 15.71 11.58
N ALA A 146 -2.46 14.82 11.73
CA ALA A 146 -3.27 14.33 10.62
C ALA A 146 -4.07 15.44 9.91
N ARG A 147 -4.32 16.56 10.59
CA ARG A 147 -5.09 17.72 10.09
C ARG A 147 -4.20 18.95 9.86
N SER A 148 -2.89 18.80 9.97
CA SER A 148 -1.96 19.92 10.00
C SER A 148 -1.60 20.38 8.59
N GLN A 149 -1.37 21.69 8.46
CA GLN A 149 -0.93 22.27 7.19
C GLN A 149 0.52 21.86 6.89
N GLU A 150 1.34 21.66 7.91
CA GLU A 150 2.73 21.22 7.80
C GLU A 150 2.84 19.84 7.14
N LEU A 151 1.96 18.89 7.51
CA LEU A 151 1.93 17.58 6.87
C LEU A 151 1.58 17.70 5.38
N ARG A 152 0.59 18.53 5.05
CA ARG A 152 0.20 18.78 3.65
C ARG A 152 1.36 19.34 2.83
N GLU A 153 2.09 20.32 3.38
CA GLU A 153 3.28 20.89 2.73
C GLU A 153 4.38 19.86 2.48
N ILE A 154 4.60 18.93 3.43
CA ILE A 154 5.56 17.83 3.25
C ILE A 154 5.11 16.88 2.12
N ILE A 155 3.83 16.53 2.05
CA ILE A 155 3.30 15.68 0.97
C ILE A 155 3.38 16.40 -0.39
N ASP A 156 3.13 17.71 -0.43
CA ASP A 156 3.25 18.50 -1.64
C ASP A 156 4.72 18.58 -2.12
N ASP A 157 5.68 18.79 -1.20
CA ASP A 157 7.12 18.74 -1.52
C ASP A 157 7.52 17.37 -2.09
N LEU A 158 7.12 16.28 -1.44
CA LEU A 158 7.33 14.91 -1.95
C LEU A 158 6.75 14.72 -3.36
N SER A 159 5.58 15.31 -3.63
CA SER A 159 4.91 15.21 -4.94
C SER A 159 5.67 15.95 -6.06
N THR A 160 6.56 16.89 -5.73
CA THR A 160 7.44 17.52 -6.71
C THR A 160 8.64 16.63 -7.08
N ARG A 161 8.99 15.67 -6.22
CA ARG A 161 10.21 14.85 -6.31
C ARG A 161 9.95 13.48 -6.91
N PHE A 162 8.74 12.97 -6.79
CA PHE A 162 8.31 11.65 -7.27
C PHE A 162 7.14 11.80 -8.25
N ASP A 163 7.09 10.90 -9.23
CA ASP A 163 6.00 10.89 -10.21
C ASP A 163 4.71 10.32 -9.59
N TYR A 164 4.85 9.42 -8.61
CA TYR A 164 3.74 8.86 -7.84
C TYR A 164 4.06 8.72 -6.35
N LEU A 165 3.10 9.10 -5.50
CA LEU A 165 3.08 8.82 -4.07
C LEU A 165 2.00 7.78 -3.76
N ILE A 166 2.37 6.73 -3.04
CA ILE A 166 1.43 5.78 -2.45
C ILE A 166 1.38 6.05 -0.95
N LEU A 167 0.25 6.56 -0.46
CA LEU A 167 0.08 6.94 0.94
C LEU A 167 -0.54 5.76 1.69
N ASP A 168 0.16 5.23 2.69
CA ASP A 168 -0.33 4.14 3.54
C ASP A 168 -1.09 4.70 4.74
N ILE A 169 -2.40 4.51 4.78
CA ILE A 169 -3.32 5.15 5.72
C ILE A 169 -3.82 4.11 6.75
N PRO A 170 -4.01 4.48 8.03
CA PRO A 170 -4.70 3.61 8.99
C PRO A 170 -6.12 3.27 8.54
N ALA A 171 -6.69 2.20 9.10
CA ALA A 171 -8.04 1.75 8.74
C ALA A 171 -9.12 2.76 9.17
N ILE A 172 -10.14 2.97 8.33
CA ILE A 172 -11.25 3.93 8.55
C ILE A 172 -11.92 3.69 9.90
N HIS A 173 -12.29 2.45 10.21
CA HIS A 173 -13.04 2.14 11.44
C HIS A 173 -12.16 2.07 12.70
N SER A 174 -10.87 2.34 12.59
CA SER A 174 -9.94 2.21 13.71
C SER A 174 -9.47 3.55 14.28
N THR A 175 -9.55 4.63 13.52
CA THR A 175 -9.21 5.99 13.99
C THR A 175 -9.85 7.05 13.10
N SER A 176 -10.27 8.17 13.68
CA SER A 176 -10.80 9.32 12.93
C SER A 176 -9.72 10.06 12.13
N ASP A 177 -8.44 9.76 12.37
CA ASP A 177 -7.32 10.35 11.62
C ASP A 177 -7.24 9.82 10.19
N SER A 178 -7.85 8.67 9.89
CA SER A 178 -7.78 8.04 8.58
C SER A 178 -8.38 8.92 7.47
N ILE A 179 -9.47 9.65 7.74
CA ILE A 179 -10.16 10.49 6.75
C ILE A 179 -9.29 11.70 6.33
N PRO A 180 -8.81 12.56 7.23
CA PRO A 180 -7.97 13.70 6.83
C PRO A 180 -6.65 13.23 6.19
N LEU A 181 -6.08 12.09 6.61
CA LEU A 181 -4.91 11.52 5.95
C LEU A 181 -5.21 11.00 4.54
N ALA A 182 -6.35 10.33 4.34
CA ALA A 182 -6.79 9.89 3.02
C ALA A 182 -7.02 11.08 2.07
N SER A 183 -7.48 12.22 2.60
CA SER A 183 -7.69 13.47 1.83
C SER A 183 -6.40 14.12 1.30
N LEU A 184 -5.22 13.64 1.71
CA LEU A 184 -3.93 14.04 1.14
C LEU A 184 -3.68 13.39 -0.22
N GLY A 185 -4.43 12.33 -0.57
CA GLY A 185 -4.43 11.73 -1.89
C GLY A 185 -5.32 12.46 -2.87
N ASP A 186 -4.98 12.39 -4.16
CA ASP A 186 -5.86 12.83 -5.25
C ASP A 186 -7.02 11.85 -5.45
N ALA A 187 -6.82 10.60 -5.03
CA ALA A 187 -7.86 9.59 -4.94
C ALA A 187 -7.54 8.53 -3.87
N CYS A 188 -8.55 7.73 -3.53
CA CYS A 188 -8.50 6.66 -2.54
C CYS A 188 -8.78 5.29 -3.14
N CYS A 189 -8.11 4.27 -2.63
CA CYS A 189 -8.40 2.86 -2.88
C CYS A 189 -8.63 2.11 -1.57
N LEU A 190 -9.78 1.47 -1.44
CA LEU A 190 -10.17 0.73 -0.25
C LEU A 190 -9.68 -0.73 -0.37
N VAL A 191 -8.82 -1.16 0.55
CA VAL A 191 -8.37 -2.54 0.69
C VAL A 191 -9.26 -3.25 1.70
N ILE A 192 -9.82 -4.40 1.31
CA ILE A 192 -10.65 -5.23 2.18
C ILE A 192 -10.09 -6.65 2.22
N ARG A 193 -10.46 -7.45 3.22
CA ARG A 193 -10.00 -8.84 3.35
C ARG A 193 -11.14 -9.83 3.17
N GLN A 194 -10.99 -10.72 2.20
CA GLN A 194 -11.99 -11.77 1.94
C GLN A 194 -12.24 -12.62 3.18
N GLY A 195 -13.53 -12.82 3.50
CA GLY A 195 -13.98 -13.66 4.61
C GLY A 195 -13.77 -13.04 5.98
N ILE A 196 -13.33 -11.78 6.08
CA ILE A 196 -13.20 -11.03 7.33
C ILE A 196 -14.07 -9.78 7.29
N THR A 197 -13.92 -8.96 6.25
CA THR A 197 -14.65 -7.69 6.09
C THR A 197 -16.09 -7.97 5.67
N THR A 198 -17.05 -7.48 6.45
CA THR A 198 -18.47 -7.63 6.10
C THR A 198 -18.88 -6.59 5.06
N VAL A 199 -19.98 -6.83 4.36
CA VAL A 199 -20.55 -5.84 3.43
C VAL A 199 -20.90 -4.54 4.16
N GLU A 200 -21.36 -4.62 5.41
CA GLU A 200 -21.69 -3.43 6.19
C GLU A 200 -20.42 -2.64 6.57
N ASP A 201 -19.33 -3.32 6.95
CA ASP A 201 -18.05 -2.64 7.20
C ASP A 201 -17.57 -1.90 5.95
N VAL A 202 -17.71 -2.51 4.77
CA VAL A 202 -17.37 -1.88 3.49
C VAL A 202 -18.27 -0.69 3.20
N ARG A 203 -19.58 -0.82 3.40
CA ARG A 203 -20.55 0.26 3.17
C ARG A 203 -20.25 1.46 4.06
N LEU A 204 -20.10 1.24 5.37
CA LEU A 204 -19.76 2.29 6.32
C LEU A 204 -18.41 2.94 5.97
N ALA A 205 -17.40 2.15 5.60
CA ALA A 205 -16.09 2.71 5.24
C ALA A 205 -16.16 3.57 3.98
N LEU A 206 -16.98 3.18 2.98
CA LEU A 206 -17.20 3.96 1.76
C LEU A 206 -18.02 5.22 2.05
N ASP A 207 -19.04 5.14 2.90
CA ASP A 207 -19.86 6.29 3.32
C ASP A 207 -18.98 7.37 4.01
N GLU A 208 -17.99 6.98 4.84
CA GLU A 208 -17.06 7.91 5.51
C GLU A 208 -16.09 8.64 4.56
N ILE A 209 -15.82 8.10 3.36
CA ILE A 209 -14.88 8.67 2.38
C ILE A 209 -15.54 9.00 1.04
N ASP A 210 -16.87 9.06 0.99
CA ASP A 210 -17.65 9.27 -0.23
C ASP A 210 -17.37 10.62 -0.92
N HIS A 211 -16.97 11.61 -0.14
CA HIS A 211 -16.56 12.95 -0.56
C HIS A 211 -15.16 12.98 -1.18
N LEU A 212 -14.37 11.91 -1.06
CA LEU A 212 -13.06 11.75 -1.69
C LEU A 212 -13.22 10.98 -3.01
N PRO A 213 -12.41 11.25 -4.06
CA PRO A 213 -12.45 10.45 -5.27
C PRO A 213 -12.04 8.99 -4.99
N ILE A 214 -12.92 8.02 -5.21
CA ILE A 214 -12.66 6.59 -4.97
C ILE A 214 -12.38 5.88 -6.29
N ILE A 215 -11.15 5.38 -6.49
CA ILE A 215 -10.79 4.65 -7.72
C ILE A 215 -11.23 3.18 -7.72
N GLY A 216 -11.52 2.62 -6.54
CA GLY A 216 -12.08 1.28 -6.41
C GLY A 216 -11.70 0.55 -5.12
N VAL A 217 -12.02 -0.74 -5.09
CA VAL A 217 -11.82 -1.64 -3.95
C VAL A 217 -10.89 -2.79 -4.34
N VAL A 218 -9.90 -3.07 -3.50
CA VAL A 218 -8.99 -4.22 -3.61
C VAL A 218 -9.39 -5.27 -2.58
N MET A 219 -9.80 -6.45 -3.05
CA MET A 219 -10.05 -7.58 -2.19
C MET A 219 -8.75 -8.39 -1.99
N ASN A 220 -8.20 -8.36 -0.78
CA ASN A 220 -6.97 -9.02 -0.40
C ASN A 220 -7.21 -10.41 0.24
N ARG A 221 -6.16 -11.25 0.20
CA ARG A 221 -6.11 -12.62 0.74
C ARG A 221 -7.25 -13.51 0.20
N VAL A 222 -7.58 -13.34 -1.07
CA VAL A 222 -8.60 -14.12 -1.75
C VAL A 222 -8.20 -15.59 -1.76
N LYS A 223 -8.97 -16.41 -1.05
CA LYS A 223 -9.01 -17.86 -1.18
C LYS A 223 -10.06 -18.18 -2.23
N LEU A 224 -9.62 -18.62 -3.40
CA LEU A 224 -10.52 -19.26 -4.35
C LEU A 224 -11.03 -20.54 -3.68
N ALA A 225 -12.34 -20.62 -3.42
CA ALA A 225 -12.94 -21.82 -2.88
C ALA A 225 -12.62 -22.98 -3.83
N THR A 226 -11.90 -23.99 -3.33
CA THR A 226 -11.82 -25.26 -4.05
C THR A 226 -13.23 -25.85 -3.97
N PRO A 227 -13.93 -26.08 -5.11
CA PRO A 227 -15.25 -26.68 -5.09
C PRO A 227 -15.23 -27.93 -4.21
N ALA A 228 -16.26 -28.15 -3.39
CA ALA A 228 -16.30 -29.28 -2.47
C ALA A 228 -16.07 -30.64 -3.16
N SER A 229 -16.45 -30.73 -4.45
CA SER A 229 -16.17 -31.89 -5.32
C SER A 229 -14.69 -32.11 -5.60
N ILE A 230 -13.88 -31.05 -5.67
CA ILE A 230 -12.44 -31.10 -5.93
C ILE A 230 -11.66 -31.26 -4.61
N ALA A 231 -12.12 -30.66 -3.51
CA ALA A 231 -11.48 -30.79 -2.20
C ALA A 231 -11.43 -32.26 -1.72
N LYS A 232 -12.44 -33.06 -2.06
CA LYS A 232 -12.51 -34.51 -1.78
C LYS A 232 -11.51 -35.37 -2.56
N LEU A 233 -10.86 -34.82 -3.58
CA LEU A 233 -9.93 -35.54 -4.47
C LEU A 233 -8.46 -35.22 -4.20
N ILE A 234 -8.17 -34.34 -3.24
CA ILE A 234 -6.81 -33.97 -2.85
C ILE A 234 -6.45 -34.78 -1.59
N PRO A 235 -5.42 -35.65 -1.63
CA PRO A 235 -4.96 -36.38 -0.45
C PRO A 235 -4.46 -35.40 0.62
N ALA A 236 -4.73 -35.74 1.88
CA ALA A 236 -4.24 -35.00 3.06
C ALA A 236 -2.70 -34.95 3.11
#